data_AF-K0SHV4-F1
#
_entry.id   AF-K0SHV4-F1
#
_cell.length_a   1.000
_cell.length_b   1.000
_cell.length_c   1.000
_cell.angle_alpha   90.00
_cell.angle_beta   90.00
_cell.angle_gamma   90.00
#
_symmetry.space_group_name_H-M   'P 1'
#
loop_
_entity.id
_entity.type
_entity.pdbx_description
1 polymer ?
#
loop_
_entity_poly.entity_id
_entity_poly.type
_entity_poly.pdbx_seq_one_letter_code
_entity_poly.pdbx_strand_id
1 'polypeptide(L)'
;MNVLGKRIEKASTKKCYRAEFKKQKGWKKMRVFLKLVYFINFACLLVGLLIVTLRQETGYYYCKSVTVQFEDMIWDKALVKFPQQGEYHEFMLNYGNFNGVYELSQSDGILTPPVYVERRKFDQTEFESVEPATIKYCGDRDGWVLSHPYIHKRRDLTEKDFPCDALAMSPPLDDFDLQGADNKDWLVWTGVISYSNVKITCNECYADKYSEDEYNTLLSGSSPITRSLECNLNGVCVENKCKCDNEEDTEFRGAHCGILLEKECATLLGERYNDKWSFVGGLVGYQYNRPVYTFTGNMSHATAALGIPADTALMNLVFGGDRWIGYYQSLRVSENTTDEDAILYALDYHAFWSYNYHGTIAIVSDPTTNAIPVGVDMYAVGRKGKQFGPYGELIPLQLYNQTGRGYFSCGWHLQSGSEDLQPE
;
A
#
# COMPACT_ATOMS: atom_id res chain seq x y z
N MET A 1 22.24 10.94 -71.44
CA MET A 1 21.28 12.07 -71.32
C MET A 1 21.85 13.10 -70.35
N ASN A 2 22.43 14.19 -70.86
CA ASN A 2 23.03 15.24 -70.02
C ASN A 2 22.85 16.62 -70.69
N VAL A 3 21.68 16.82 -71.31
CA VAL A 3 21.41 17.95 -72.23
C VAL A 3 20.76 19.14 -71.51
N LEU A 4 20.17 18.92 -70.33
CA LEU A 4 19.51 19.98 -69.54
C LEU A 4 20.37 20.54 -68.39
N GLY A 5 21.37 19.79 -67.90
CA GLY A 5 22.16 20.19 -66.72
C GLY A 5 23.02 21.43 -66.94
N LYS A 6 23.83 21.46 -68.00
CA LYS A 6 24.83 22.53 -68.21
C LYS A 6 24.22 23.89 -68.55
N ARG A 7 23.02 23.96 -69.13
CA ARG A 7 22.35 25.25 -69.42
C ARG A 7 21.59 25.79 -68.21
N ILE A 8 20.97 24.92 -67.41
CA ILE A 8 20.33 25.33 -66.15
C ILE A 8 21.37 25.75 -65.13
N GLU A 9 22.47 25.01 -64.98
CA GLU A 9 23.60 25.37 -64.11
C GLU A 9 24.22 26.71 -64.51
N LYS A 10 24.34 26.98 -65.82
CA LYS A 10 24.84 28.27 -66.33
C LYS A 10 23.81 29.40 -66.22
N ALA A 11 22.52 29.10 -66.09
CA ALA A 11 21.46 30.07 -65.85
C ALA A 11 21.29 30.38 -64.36
N SER A 12 21.45 29.39 -63.47
CA SER A 12 21.39 29.56 -62.01
C SER A 12 22.66 30.18 -61.42
N THR A 13 23.81 30.01 -62.08
CA THR A 13 25.07 30.68 -61.71
C THR A 13 25.28 32.02 -62.41
N LYS A 14 24.47 32.34 -63.43
CA LYS A 14 24.51 33.66 -64.07
C LYS A 14 24.02 34.69 -63.05
N LYS A 15 24.91 35.62 -62.67
CA LYS A 15 24.59 36.79 -61.84
C LYS A 15 23.67 37.76 -62.61
N CYS A 16 22.44 37.35 -62.90
CA CYS A 16 21.47 38.16 -63.65
C CYS A 16 20.78 39.21 -62.78
N TYR A 17 20.94 39.14 -61.46
CA TYR A 17 20.48 40.16 -60.53
C TYR A 17 21.61 40.51 -59.57
N ARG A 18 22.24 41.67 -59.77
CA ARG A 18 23.06 42.32 -58.75
C ARG A 18 22.10 43.19 -57.93
N ALA A 19 21.46 42.58 -56.94
CA ALA A 19 20.74 43.35 -55.93
C ALA A 19 21.78 44.10 -55.09
N GLU A 20 22.06 45.35 -55.43
CA GLU A 20 22.82 46.26 -54.58
C GLU A 20 21.91 46.69 -53.43
N PHE A 21 21.84 45.85 -52.40
CA PHE A 21 21.24 46.27 -51.14
C PHE A 21 22.09 47.42 -50.59
N LYS A 22 21.52 48.64 -50.54
CA LYS A 22 22.12 49.75 -49.81
C LYS A 22 22.51 49.22 -48.43
N LYS A 23 23.80 49.23 -48.11
CA LYS A 23 24.32 48.88 -46.77
C LYS A 23 23.54 49.69 -45.75
N GLN A 24 22.53 49.09 -45.12
CA GLN A 24 21.80 49.75 -44.05
C GLN A 24 22.78 50.02 -42.92
N LYS A 25 23.03 51.31 -42.68
CA LYS A 25 23.87 51.82 -41.60
C LYS A 25 23.17 51.43 -40.28
N GLY A 26 23.54 50.29 -39.69
CA GLY A 26 22.89 49.76 -38.48
C GLY A 26 22.99 48.24 -38.29
N TRP A 27 23.25 47.48 -39.35
CA TRP A 27 23.31 46.01 -39.31
C TRP A 27 24.28 45.42 -38.28
N LYS A 28 25.39 46.10 -37.97
CA LYS A 28 26.32 45.64 -36.92
C LYS A 28 25.67 45.67 -35.54
N LYS A 29 24.88 46.70 -35.21
CA LYS A 29 24.15 46.81 -33.93
C LYS A 29 23.04 45.77 -33.85
N MET A 30 22.28 45.59 -34.94
CA MET A 30 21.22 44.58 -35.01
C MET A 30 21.77 43.15 -34.85
N ARG A 31 22.94 42.85 -35.43
CA ARG A 31 23.61 41.55 -35.25
C ARG A 31 24.04 41.29 -33.80
N VAL A 32 24.56 42.31 -33.11
CA VAL A 32 24.94 42.20 -31.69
C VAL A 32 23.70 41.98 -30.83
N PHE A 33 22.64 42.75 -31.06
CA PHE A 33 21.37 42.57 -30.35
C PHE A 33 20.78 41.17 -30.55
N LEU A 34 20.73 40.69 -31.80
CA LEU A 34 20.21 39.35 -32.08
C LEU A 34 21.02 38.25 -31.37
N LYS A 35 22.36 38.37 -31.34
CA LYS A 35 23.23 37.45 -30.59
C LYS A 35 22.97 37.49 -29.08
N LEU A 36 22.73 38.68 -28.52
CA LEU A 36 22.39 38.84 -27.11
C LEU A 36 21.05 38.13 -26.79
N VAL A 37 20.04 38.34 -27.63
CA VAL A 37 18.73 37.68 -27.48
C VAL A 37 18.87 36.15 -27.54
N TYR A 38 19.64 35.63 -28.51
CA TYR A 38 19.91 34.18 -28.58
C TYR A 38 20.63 33.66 -27.35
N PHE A 39 21.61 34.41 -26.84
CA PHE A 39 22.34 34.02 -25.64
C PHE A 39 21.43 33.98 -24.40
N ILE A 40 20.56 34.98 -24.24
CA ILE A 40 19.57 35.02 -23.15
C ILE A 40 18.61 33.84 -23.26
N ASN A 41 18.04 33.59 -24.43
CA ASN A 41 17.14 32.44 -24.64
C ASN A 41 17.82 31.11 -24.31
N PHE A 42 19.09 30.94 -24.73
CA PHE A 42 19.87 29.75 -24.41
C PHE A 42 20.12 29.61 -22.91
N ALA A 43 20.48 30.71 -22.22
CA ALA A 43 20.67 30.72 -20.77
C ALA A 43 19.37 30.36 -20.02
N CYS A 44 18.22 30.91 -20.42
CA CYS A 44 16.93 30.57 -19.84
C CYS A 44 16.58 29.08 -20.03
N LEU A 45 16.84 28.53 -21.23
CA LEU A 45 16.61 27.11 -21.50
C LEU A 45 17.53 26.23 -20.65
N LEU A 46 18.82 26.55 -20.53
CA LEU A 46 19.75 25.82 -19.67
C LEU A 46 19.36 25.87 -18.20
N VAL A 47 18.90 27.02 -17.70
CA VAL A 47 18.40 27.14 -16.32
C VAL A 47 17.15 26.28 -16.13
N GLY A 48 16.22 26.29 -17.09
CA GLY A 48 15.03 25.44 -17.05
C GLY A 48 15.38 23.95 -17.02
N LEU A 49 16.29 23.51 -17.89
CA LEU A 49 16.78 22.13 -17.90
C LEU A 49 17.49 21.78 -16.59
N LEU A 50 18.35 22.66 -16.07
CA LEU A 50 19.03 22.44 -14.79
C LEU A 50 18.03 22.28 -13.64
N ILE A 51 16.97 23.11 -13.60
CA ILE A 51 15.91 23.00 -12.58
C ILE A 51 15.18 21.66 -12.71
N VAL A 52 14.81 21.26 -13.93
CA VAL A 52 14.15 19.97 -14.17
C VAL A 52 15.06 18.82 -13.77
N THR A 53 16.35 18.85 -14.13
CA THR A 53 17.34 17.85 -13.75
C THR A 53 17.48 17.77 -12.23
N LEU A 54 17.63 18.90 -11.53
CA LEU A 54 17.70 18.92 -10.07
C LEU A 54 16.41 18.39 -9.42
N ARG A 55 15.24 18.68 -10.00
CA ARG A 55 13.96 18.12 -9.53
C ARG A 55 13.86 16.62 -9.78
N GLN A 56 14.31 16.14 -10.93
CA GLN A 56 14.38 14.70 -11.22
C GLN A 56 15.35 13.99 -10.27
N GLU A 57 16.53 14.57 -10.03
CA GLU A 57 17.53 14.04 -9.10
C GLU A 57 17.02 13.98 -7.67
N THR A 58 16.23 14.96 -7.25
CA THR A 58 15.62 14.98 -5.90
C THR A 58 14.39 14.09 -5.78
N GLY A 59 14.02 13.36 -6.84
CA GLY A 59 12.81 12.55 -6.88
C GLY A 59 11.53 13.37 -6.76
N TYR A 60 11.57 14.68 -7.06
CA TYR A 60 10.44 15.61 -6.88
C TYR A 60 9.19 15.22 -7.66
N TYR A 61 9.36 14.45 -8.74
CA TYR A 61 8.27 13.99 -9.60
C TYR A 61 7.72 12.62 -9.19
N TYR A 62 8.31 11.97 -8.20
CA TYR A 62 7.84 10.68 -7.68
C TYR A 62 7.18 10.90 -6.32
N CYS A 63 6.15 10.11 -6.05
CA CYS A 63 5.65 10.02 -4.68
C CYS A 63 6.73 9.43 -3.79
N LYS A 64 7.08 10.11 -2.70
CA LYS A 64 8.00 9.55 -1.71
C LYS A 64 7.40 8.38 -0.96
N SER A 65 6.08 8.33 -0.85
CA SER A 65 5.36 7.24 -0.22
C SER A 65 4.07 6.95 -0.98
N VAL A 66 3.75 5.67 -1.15
CA VAL A 66 2.52 5.19 -1.80
C VAL A 66 1.85 4.14 -0.93
N THR A 67 0.53 4.10 -0.93
CA THR A 67 -0.25 2.97 -0.41
C THR A 67 -0.64 2.07 -1.57
N VAL A 68 -0.27 0.80 -1.48
CA VAL A 68 -0.57 -0.22 -2.49
C VAL A 68 -1.62 -1.18 -1.93
N GLN A 69 -2.60 -1.51 -2.77
CA GLN A 69 -3.66 -2.46 -2.47
C GLN A 69 -3.88 -3.42 -3.64
N PHE A 70 -3.49 -4.66 -3.44
CA PHE A 70 -3.81 -5.81 -4.27
C PHE A 70 -5.22 -6.35 -3.91
N GLU A 71 -5.86 -6.98 -4.89
CA GLU A 71 -7.07 -7.77 -4.66
C GLU A 71 -6.75 -9.10 -3.96
N ASP A 72 -7.81 -9.83 -3.60
CA ASP A 72 -7.77 -11.15 -2.96
C ASP A 72 -7.27 -12.23 -3.94
N MET A 73 -5.95 -12.27 -4.09
CA MET A 73 -5.25 -13.24 -4.93
C MET A 73 -4.41 -14.15 -4.06
N ILE A 74 -4.53 -15.45 -4.25
CA ILE A 74 -3.85 -16.44 -3.40
C ILE A 74 -3.00 -17.39 -4.24
N TRP A 75 -1.79 -17.63 -3.77
CA TRP A 75 -0.86 -18.65 -4.26
C TRP A 75 -0.61 -19.68 -3.15
N ASP A 76 -1.27 -20.84 -3.27
CA ASP A 76 -1.30 -21.90 -2.24
C ASP A 76 0.05 -22.59 -1.99
N LYS A 77 1.01 -22.46 -2.91
CA LYS A 77 2.32 -23.13 -2.85
C LYS A 77 3.46 -22.21 -3.27
N ALA A 78 3.48 -21.02 -2.68
CA ALA A 78 4.61 -20.12 -2.80
C ALA A 78 5.86 -20.81 -2.26
N LEU A 79 6.94 -20.83 -3.05
CA LEU A 79 8.20 -21.42 -2.61
C LEU A 79 8.99 -20.35 -1.88
N VAL A 80 9.24 -20.58 -0.59
CA VAL A 80 9.99 -19.66 0.26
C VAL A 80 11.32 -20.28 0.63
N LYS A 81 12.41 -19.53 0.48
CA LYS A 81 13.75 -19.97 0.86
C LYS A 81 14.34 -19.01 1.87
N PHE A 82 14.37 -19.43 3.13
CA PHE A 82 14.96 -18.63 4.21
C PHE A 82 16.50 -18.67 4.13
N PRO A 83 17.19 -17.54 4.37
CA PRO A 83 18.64 -17.47 4.24
C PRO A 83 19.36 -18.36 5.26
N GLN A 84 18.76 -18.62 6.42
CA GLN A 84 19.37 -19.44 7.48
C GLN A 84 19.26 -20.95 7.21
N GLN A 85 18.19 -21.40 6.55
CA GLN A 85 17.90 -22.82 6.35
C GLN A 85 18.41 -23.33 5.00
N GLY A 86 18.35 -22.49 3.96
CA GLY A 86 18.74 -22.84 2.60
C GLY A 86 17.80 -23.84 1.89
N GLU A 87 16.80 -24.38 2.59
CA GLU A 87 15.77 -25.24 2.02
C GLU A 87 14.55 -24.44 1.57
N TYR A 88 13.82 -24.99 0.59
CA TYR A 88 12.57 -24.43 0.11
C TYR A 88 11.40 -24.99 0.90
N HIS A 89 10.52 -24.11 1.34
CA HIS A 89 9.29 -24.43 2.04
C HIS A 89 8.10 -23.93 1.22
N GLU A 90 6.97 -24.66 1.26
CA GLU A 90 5.73 -24.24 0.60
C GLU A 90 4.87 -23.44 1.58
N PHE A 91 4.49 -22.23 1.17
CA PHE A 91 3.64 -21.31 1.91
C PHE A 91 2.38 -20.96 1.12
N MET A 92 1.36 -20.55 1.85
CA MET A 92 0.22 -19.87 1.28
C MET A 92 0.53 -18.38 1.25
N LEU A 93 0.58 -17.79 0.05
CA LEU A 93 0.77 -16.37 -0.14
C LEU A 93 -0.56 -15.74 -0.54
N ASN A 94 -1.13 -14.91 0.33
CA ASN A 94 -2.19 -13.98 -0.06
C ASN A 94 -1.52 -12.64 -0.43
N TYR A 95 -1.77 -12.13 -1.65
CA TYR A 95 -1.23 -10.86 -2.12
C TYR A 95 -1.72 -9.67 -1.29
N GLY A 96 -2.91 -9.78 -0.69
CA GLY A 96 -3.42 -8.83 0.30
C GLY A 96 -2.48 -8.63 1.48
N ASN A 97 -1.64 -9.61 1.83
CA ASN A 97 -0.63 -9.46 2.89
C ASN A 97 0.43 -8.40 2.55
N PHE A 98 0.63 -8.08 1.27
CA PHE A 98 1.56 -7.05 0.81
C PHE A 98 0.87 -5.68 0.64
N ASN A 99 -0.40 -5.56 1.02
CA ASN A 99 -1.10 -4.28 1.04
C ASN A 99 -0.50 -3.37 2.11
N GLY A 100 -0.43 -2.07 1.85
CA GLY A 100 0.05 -1.11 2.84
C GLY A 100 0.99 -0.08 2.23
N VAL A 101 1.81 0.53 3.08
CA VAL A 101 2.65 1.65 2.70
C VAL A 101 3.99 1.16 2.18
N TYR A 102 4.39 1.68 1.04
CA TYR A 102 5.74 1.57 0.50
C TYR A 102 6.36 2.97 0.45
N GLU A 103 7.63 3.07 0.78
CA GLU A 103 8.39 4.32 0.72
C GLU A 103 9.50 4.21 -0.33
N LEU A 104 9.72 5.30 -1.05
CA LEU A 104 10.78 5.41 -2.02
C LEU A 104 12.12 5.30 -1.29
N SER A 105 12.84 4.21 -1.52
CA SER A 105 14.19 4.02 -1.03
C SER A 105 15.13 4.99 -1.74
N GLN A 106 16.08 5.56 -1.00
CA GLN A 106 17.09 6.43 -1.59
C GLN A 106 17.88 5.61 -2.61
N SER A 107 17.71 5.94 -3.88
CA SER A 107 18.40 5.27 -4.97
C SER A 107 19.89 5.58 -4.90
N ASP A 108 20.75 4.56 -5.02
CA ASP A 108 22.22 4.67 -4.98
C ASP A 108 22.84 5.49 -6.14
N GLY A 109 22.04 6.17 -6.98
CA GLY A 109 22.54 7.09 -7.99
C GLY A 109 21.48 7.68 -8.91
N ILE A 110 21.94 8.61 -9.75
CA ILE A 110 21.16 9.47 -10.67
C ILE A 110 20.37 8.68 -11.74
N LEU A 111 20.73 7.42 -12.01
CA LEU A 111 20.23 6.64 -13.17
C LEU A 111 19.56 5.32 -12.79
N THR A 112 19.50 4.97 -11.51
CA THR A 112 18.80 3.75 -11.09
C THR A 112 17.31 4.04 -10.99
N PRO A 113 16.44 3.22 -11.59
CA PRO A 113 15.01 3.40 -11.44
C PRO A 113 14.57 3.41 -9.97
N PRO A 114 13.50 4.14 -9.64
CA PRO A 114 12.94 4.19 -8.29
C PRO A 114 12.61 2.79 -7.76
N VAL A 115 12.90 2.58 -6.47
CA VAL A 115 12.58 1.36 -5.72
C VAL A 115 11.75 1.74 -4.51
N TYR A 116 10.56 1.18 -4.40
CA TYR A 116 9.66 1.35 -3.28
C TYR A 116 9.80 0.15 -2.35
N VAL A 117 10.08 0.40 -1.08
CA VAL A 117 10.28 -0.62 -0.05
C VAL A 117 9.11 -0.59 0.91
N GLU A 118 8.57 -1.78 1.19
CA GLU A 118 7.45 -1.95 2.11
C GLU A 118 7.81 -1.47 3.52
N ARG A 119 6.85 -0.85 4.20
CA ARG A 119 6.99 -0.36 5.57
C ARG A 119 6.14 -1.17 6.55
N ARG A 120 6.49 -1.09 7.83
CA ARG A 120 5.79 -1.78 8.93
C ARG A 120 4.30 -1.48 8.92
N LYS A 121 3.49 -2.52 9.16
CA LYS A 121 2.03 -2.41 9.11
C LYS A 121 1.45 -1.62 10.28
N PHE A 122 2.21 -1.50 11.36
CA PHE A 122 1.80 -0.80 12.57
C PHE A 122 2.00 0.72 12.47
N ASP A 123 3.23 1.17 12.24
CA ASP A 123 3.63 2.58 12.34
C ASP A 123 4.28 3.16 11.07
N GLN A 124 4.38 2.35 10.00
CA GLN A 124 4.96 2.73 8.72
C GLN A 124 6.46 3.07 8.77
N THR A 125 7.17 2.64 9.82
CA THR A 125 8.63 2.71 9.86
C THR A 125 9.27 1.51 9.16
N GLU A 126 10.60 1.44 9.13
CA GLU A 126 11.33 0.32 8.51
C GLU A 126 11.19 -0.95 9.36
N PHE A 127 11.14 -2.12 8.71
CA PHE A 127 11.17 -3.39 9.43
C PHE A 127 12.55 -3.61 10.06
N GLU A 128 12.58 -4.17 11.27
CA GLU A 128 13.83 -4.43 12.00
C GLU A 128 14.29 -5.89 11.81
N SER A 129 13.34 -6.82 11.78
CA SER A 129 13.56 -8.28 11.76
C SER A 129 12.93 -8.97 10.57
N VAL A 130 11.92 -8.35 9.96
CA VAL A 130 11.21 -8.88 8.80
C VAL A 130 11.79 -8.29 7.52
N GLU A 131 11.99 -9.14 6.52
CA GLU A 131 12.41 -8.68 5.21
C GLU A 131 11.22 -8.06 4.45
N PRO A 132 11.34 -6.82 3.94
CA PRO A 132 10.25 -6.16 3.23
C PRO A 132 10.12 -6.63 1.78
N ALA A 133 8.90 -6.57 1.25
CA ALA A 133 8.72 -6.61 -0.20
C ALA A 133 9.18 -5.30 -0.86
N THR A 134 9.47 -5.39 -2.16
CA THR A 134 9.88 -4.23 -2.95
C THR A 134 9.08 -4.13 -4.24
N ILE A 135 8.77 -2.89 -4.63
CA ILE A 135 8.21 -2.56 -5.94
C ILE A 135 9.26 -1.77 -6.70
N LYS A 136 9.78 -2.34 -7.79
CA LYS A 136 10.87 -1.74 -8.58
C LYS A 136 10.56 -1.81 -10.07
N TYR A 137 11.15 -0.92 -10.85
CA TYR A 137 11.01 -0.98 -12.30
C TYR A 137 11.90 -2.07 -12.90
N CYS A 138 11.35 -2.87 -13.81
CA CYS A 138 12.02 -3.94 -14.53
C CYS A 138 12.23 -3.54 -16.00
N GLY A 139 13.46 -3.16 -16.35
CA GLY A 139 13.80 -2.65 -17.69
C GLY A 139 13.52 -3.64 -18.83
N ASP A 140 13.65 -4.95 -18.60
CA ASP A 140 13.39 -5.96 -19.64
C ASP A 140 11.92 -6.08 -20.04
N ARG A 141 11.01 -5.50 -19.24
CA ARG A 141 9.56 -5.57 -19.45
C ARG A 141 8.88 -4.21 -19.50
N ASP A 142 9.65 -3.15 -19.37
CA ASP A 142 9.18 -1.77 -19.31
C ASP A 142 8.05 -1.54 -18.28
N GLY A 143 8.09 -2.22 -17.14
CA GLY A 143 7.02 -2.19 -16.15
C GLY A 143 7.49 -2.40 -14.71
N TRP A 144 6.62 -2.08 -13.77
CA TRP A 144 6.84 -2.24 -12.33
C TRP A 144 6.64 -3.68 -11.90
N VAL A 145 7.45 -4.13 -10.95
CA VAL A 145 7.37 -5.49 -10.41
C VAL A 145 7.35 -5.46 -8.89
N LEU A 146 6.39 -6.19 -8.30
CA LEU A 146 6.46 -6.59 -6.90
C LEU A 146 7.40 -7.78 -6.80
N SER A 147 8.38 -7.74 -5.91
CA SER A 147 9.32 -8.83 -5.67
C SER A 147 9.64 -8.96 -4.18
N HIS A 148 10.03 -10.16 -3.76
CA HIS A 148 10.48 -10.42 -2.39
C HIS A 148 11.69 -11.36 -2.44
N PRO A 149 12.80 -11.08 -1.74
CA PRO A 149 14.04 -11.84 -1.86
C PRO A 149 13.93 -13.32 -1.44
N TYR A 150 13.00 -13.66 -0.55
CA TYR A 150 12.80 -15.04 -0.09
C TYR A 150 11.72 -15.82 -0.83
N ILE A 151 10.94 -15.20 -1.73
CA ILE A 151 9.80 -15.84 -2.39
C ILE A 151 10.13 -16.06 -3.85
N HIS A 152 10.12 -17.32 -4.28
CA HIS A 152 10.59 -17.72 -5.60
C HIS A 152 9.55 -18.52 -6.36
N LYS A 153 9.50 -18.34 -7.68
CA LYS A 153 8.59 -19.11 -8.55
C LYS A 153 9.05 -20.55 -8.78
N ARG A 154 10.34 -20.85 -8.63
CA ARG A 154 10.98 -22.15 -8.92
C ARG A 154 12.20 -22.38 -8.02
N ARG A 155 12.61 -23.64 -7.85
CA ARG A 155 13.70 -24.05 -6.96
C ARG A 155 15.12 -23.79 -7.49
N ASP A 156 15.30 -23.82 -8.82
CA ASP A 156 16.62 -23.76 -9.46
C ASP A 156 16.88 -22.44 -10.19
N LEU A 157 16.21 -21.35 -9.79
CA LEU A 157 16.40 -20.05 -10.43
C LEU A 157 17.77 -19.50 -10.05
N THR A 158 18.65 -19.31 -11.05
CA THR A 158 19.76 -18.38 -10.90
C THR A 158 19.26 -16.98 -11.24
N GLU A 159 19.79 -15.96 -10.56
CA GLU A 159 19.44 -14.54 -10.80
C GLU A 159 19.60 -14.13 -12.28
N LYS A 160 20.47 -14.84 -13.02
CA LYS A 160 20.71 -14.66 -14.45
C LYS A 160 19.54 -15.11 -15.34
N ASP A 161 18.69 -16.02 -14.87
CA ASP A 161 17.61 -16.59 -15.66
C ASP A 161 16.34 -15.73 -15.63
N PHE A 162 16.18 -14.89 -14.59
CA PHE A 162 15.01 -14.03 -14.41
C PHE A 162 15.40 -12.75 -13.66
N PRO A 163 15.87 -11.71 -14.38
CA PRO A 163 16.48 -10.52 -13.78
C PRO A 163 15.54 -9.69 -12.88
N CYS A 164 14.25 -10.03 -12.82
CA CYS A 164 13.26 -9.29 -12.05
C CYS A 164 12.49 -10.11 -10.99
N ASP A 165 12.62 -11.45 -10.97
CA ASP A 165 11.88 -12.40 -10.08
C ASP A 165 10.50 -11.93 -9.58
N ALA A 166 9.66 -11.47 -10.51
CA ALA A 166 8.50 -10.65 -10.18
C ALA A 166 7.28 -11.45 -9.69
N LEU A 167 6.83 -11.29 -8.44
CA LEU A 167 5.59 -11.89 -7.93
C LEU A 167 4.35 -11.32 -8.64
N ALA A 168 4.32 -10.00 -8.82
CA ALA A 168 3.33 -9.29 -9.61
C ALA A 168 4.02 -8.31 -10.57
N MET A 169 3.39 -8.01 -11.71
CA MET A 169 3.95 -7.13 -12.74
C MET A 169 2.88 -6.19 -13.28
N SER A 170 3.15 -4.89 -13.32
CA SER A 170 2.29 -3.91 -14.01
C SER A 170 2.32 -4.14 -15.52
N PRO A 171 1.35 -3.58 -16.27
CA PRO A 171 1.53 -3.43 -17.71
C PRO A 171 2.70 -2.48 -18.01
N PRO A 172 3.24 -2.51 -19.24
CA PRO A 172 4.27 -1.57 -19.65
C PRO A 172 3.81 -0.12 -19.52
N LEU A 173 4.72 0.76 -19.12
CA LEU A 173 4.47 2.20 -18.96
C LEU A 173 5.43 3.02 -19.83
N ASP A 174 4.98 4.22 -20.21
CA ASP A 174 5.79 5.18 -20.97
C ASP A 174 6.69 6.03 -20.06
N ASP A 175 6.50 5.95 -18.74
CA ASP A 175 7.25 6.68 -17.72
C ASP A 175 7.60 5.79 -16.51
N PHE A 176 8.41 6.34 -15.61
CA PHE A 176 8.84 5.71 -14.37
C PHE A 176 8.00 6.17 -13.17
N ASP A 177 6.75 6.60 -13.37
CA ASP A 177 5.86 6.92 -12.27
C ASP A 177 5.07 5.66 -11.88
N LEU A 178 5.18 5.25 -10.62
CA LEU A 178 4.44 4.09 -10.10
C LEU A 178 2.93 4.36 -10.10
N GLN A 179 2.49 5.61 -9.94
CA GLN A 179 1.07 5.96 -10.08
C GLN A 179 0.55 5.74 -11.51
N GLY A 180 1.43 5.74 -12.51
CA GLY A 180 1.08 5.33 -13.86
C GLY A 180 0.57 3.88 -13.93
N ALA A 181 0.84 3.05 -12.92
CA ALA A 181 0.32 1.69 -12.79
C ALA A 181 -0.96 1.57 -11.95
N ASP A 182 -1.49 2.67 -11.39
CA ASP A 182 -2.70 2.69 -10.57
C ASP A 182 -3.93 2.24 -11.37
N ASN A 183 -4.78 1.42 -10.75
CA ASN A 183 -6.03 0.89 -11.29
C ASN A 183 -5.85 0.15 -12.64
N LYS A 184 -4.64 -0.33 -12.94
CA LYS A 184 -4.36 -1.16 -14.12
C LYS A 184 -4.36 -2.65 -13.78
N ASP A 185 -4.46 -3.49 -14.80
CA ASP A 185 -4.42 -4.94 -14.65
C ASP A 185 -2.98 -5.44 -14.54
N TRP A 186 -2.58 -5.83 -13.33
CA TRP A 186 -1.29 -6.44 -13.05
C TRP A 186 -1.33 -7.94 -13.32
N LEU A 187 -0.24 -8.46 -13.89
CA LEU A 187 0.01 -9.90 -14.01
C LEU A 187 0.54 -10.44 -12.69
N VAL A 188 -0.26 -11.26 -12.00
CA VAL A 188 0.04 -11.81 -10.69
C VAL A 188 0.33 -13.30 -10.79
N TRP A 189 1.37 -13.78 -10.09
CA TRP A 189 1.72 -15.19 -10.07
C TRP A 189 1.00 -15.93 -8.94
N THR A 190 0.06 -16.81 -9.29
CA THR A 190 -0.71 -17.66 -8.36
C THR A 190 -0.33 -19.15 -8.48
N GLY A 191 0.84 -19.42 -9.05
CA GLY A 191 1.21 -20.73 -9.62
C GLY A 191 0.87 -20.85 -11.10
N VAL A 192 -0.04 -20.00 -11.57
CA VAL A 192 -0.26 -19.63 -12.97
C VAL A 192 -0.24 -18.10 -13.07
N ILE A 193 -0.21 -17.56 -14.29
CA ILE A 193 -0.34 -16.11 -14.48
C ILE A 193 -1.83 -15.78 -14.47
N SER A 194 -2.22 -14.89 -13.55
CA SER A 194 -3.55 -14.31 -13.45
C SER A 194 -3.48 -12.79 -13.59
N TYR A 195 -4.62 -12.14 -13.81
CA TYR A 195 -4.75 -10.68 -13.78
C TYR A 195 -5.37 -10.26 -12.45
N SER A 196 -4.95 -9.10 -11.93
CA SER A 196 -5.54 -8.48 -10.75
C SER A 196 -5.45 -6.96 -10.88
N ASN A 197 -6.47 -6.25 -10.39
CA ASN A 197 -6.39 -4.81 -10.25
C ASN A 197 -5.52 -4.45 -9.04
N VAL A 198 -4.61 -3.49 -9.22
CA VAL A 198 -3.80 -2.96 -8.12
C VAL A 198 -4.06 -1.47 -8.02
N LYS A 199 -4.52 -1.07 -6.84
CA LYS A 199 -4.73 0.34 -6.51
C LYS A 199 -3.49 0.90 -5.85
N ILE A 200 -3.03 2.04 -6.33
CA ILE A 200 -1.83 2.73 -5.87
C ILE A 200 -2.19 4.19 -5.62
N THR A 201 -2.12 4.61 -4.35
CA THR A 201 -2.42 5.98 -3.96
C THR A 201 -1.15 6.65 -3.46
N CYS A 202 -0.85 7.86 -3.94
CA CYS A 202 0.21 8.69 -3.37
C CYS A 202 -0.16 9.12 -1.95
N ASN A 203 0.73 8.89 -0.97
CA ASN A 203 0.49 9.27 0.43
C ASN A 203 0.86 10.72 0.74
N GLU A 204 1.48 11.42 -0.22
CA GLU A 204 1.79 12.83 -0.03
C GLU A 204 0.50 13.64 -0.01
N CYS A 205 0.42 14.54 0.96
CA CYS A 205 -0.54 15.62 0.91
C CYS A 205 0.20 16.93 0.58
N TYR A 206 -0.48 17.84 -0.08
CA TYR A 206 -0.06 19.21 -0.26
C TYR A 206 -0.95 20.05 0.64
N ALA A 207 -0.34 20.72 1.62
CA ALA A 207 -1.04 21.82 2.28
C ALA A 207 -1.44 22.77 1.16
N ASP A 208 -2.74 22.86 0.89
CA ASP A 208 -3.25 23.54 -0.29
C ASP A 208 -2.54 24.88 -0.41
N LYS A 209 -1.78 25.06 -1.48
CA LYS A 209 -1.23 26.37 -1.85
C LYS A 209 -2.34 27.27 -2.40
N TYR A 210 -3.55 27.19 -1.85
CA TYR A 210 -4.52 28.27 -2.05
C TYR A 210 -3.85 29.52 -1.48
N SER A 211 -3.68 30.51 -2.36
CA SER A 211 -3.01 31.76 -2.01
C SER A 211 -3.68 32.36 -0.78
N GLU A 212 -2.86 32.78 0.20
CA GLU A 212 -3.28 33.51 1.39
C GLU A 212 -4.35 34.59 1.10
N ASP A 213 -4.35 35.17 -0.10
CA ASP A 213 -5.26 36.24 -0.51
C ASP A 213 -6.73 35.81 -0.69
N GLU A 214 -7.03 34.55 -1.02
CA GLU A 214 -8.43 34.09 -1.21
C GLU A 214 -9.06 33.64 0.12
N TYR A 215 -8.24 33.31 1.12
CA TYR A 215 -8.68 32.79 2.42
C TYR A 215 -8.80 33.89 3.50
N ASN A 216 -7.99 34.95 3.41
CA ASN A 216 -8.02 36.06 4.36
C ASN A 216 -9.31 36.90 4.34
N THR A 217 -10.21 36.68 3.38
CA THR A 217 -11.48 37.43 3.30
C THR A 217 -12.62 36.81 4.11
N LEU A 218 -12.43 35.62 4.73
CA LEU A 218 -13.55 34.91 5.38
C LEU A 218 -13.56 34.87 6.91
N LEU A 219 -12.46 34.92 7.67
CA LEU A 219 -12.59 34.80 9.13
C LEU A 219 -11.54 35.57 9.94
N SER A 220 -11.95 36.74 10.42
CA SER A 220 -11.41 37.39 11.59
C SER A 220 -11.54 36.49 12.83
N GLY A 221 -10.42 36.00 13.37
CA GLY A 221 -10.29 35.78 14.82
C GLY A 221 -10.01 34.37 15.35
N SER A 222 -9.85 33.36 14.50
CA SER A 222 -9.36 32.03 14.93
C SER A 222 -8.70 31.36 13.74
N SER A 223 -7.43 30.97 13.89
CA SER A 223 -6.62 30.37 12.82
C SER A 223 -7.36 29.14 12.26
N PRO A 224 -7.88 29.17 11.01
CA PRO A 224 -8.63 28.04 10.50
C PRO A 224 -7.62 26.94 10.18
N ILE A 225 -7.61 25.91 11.01
CA ILE A 225 -6.95 24.64 10.69
C ILE A 225 -7.68 24.11 9.45
N THR A 226 -7.09 24.31 8.28
CA THR A 226 -7.71 23.93 7.02
C THR A 226 -7.52 22.42 6.87
N ARG A 227 -8.61 21.66 7.05
CA ARG A 227 -8.63 20.21 6.86
C ARG A 227 -8.30 19.92 5.39
N SER A 228 -7.35 19.02 5.15
CA SER A 228 -6.94 18.68 3.78
C SER A 228 -7.89 17.63 3.19
N LEU A 229 -8.31 17.83 1.94
CA LEU A 229 -9.09 16.85 1.18
C LEU A 229 -8.34 15.52 1.02
N GLU A 230 -7.01 15.58 0.87
CA GLU A 230 -6.13 14.41 0.74
C GLU A 230 -6.02 13.63 2.05
N CYS A 231 -6.37 14.25 3.18
CA CYS A 231 -6.50 13.62 4.50
C CYS A 231 -7.96 13.27 4.83
N ASN A 232 -8.80 13.05 3.81
CA ASN A 232 -10.22 12.71 3.92
C ASN A 232 -11.05 13.68 4.81
N LEU A 233 -10.62 14.94 4.93
CA LEU A 233 -11.23 15.92 5.83
C LEU A 233 -11.24 15.52 7.33
N ASN A 234 -10.43 14.53 7.70
CA ASN A 234 -10.30 13.98 9.06
C ASN A 234 -8.87 14.18 9.59
N GLY A 235 -8.17 15.18 9.07
CA GLY A 235 -6.80 15.48 9.46
C GLY A 235 -6.23 16.69 8.74
N VAL A 236 -4.99 17.00 9.11
CA VAL A 236 -4.24 18.14 8.61
C VAL A 236 -2.98 17.68 7.89
N CYS A 237 -2.64 18.34 6.79
CA CYS A 237 -1.39 18.06 6.11
C CYS A 237 -0.23 18.77 6.81
N VAL A 238 0.71 18.00 7.37
CA VAL A 238 1.91 18.50 8.04
C VAL A 238 3.12 17.83 7.40
N GLU A 239 4.04 18.63 6.84
CA GLU A 239 5.25 18.12 6.18
C GLU A 239 4.97 17.08 5.08
N ASN A 240 3.93 17.32 4.28
CA ASN A 240 3.41 16.42 3.25
C ASN A 240 2.91 15.06 3.77
N LYS A 241 2.61 14.93 5.05
CA LYS A 241 1.97 13.75 5.65
C LYS A 241 0.67 14.14 6.35
N CYS A 242 -0.34 13.28 6.28
CA CYS A 242 -1.57 13.50 7.01
C CYS A 242 -1.37 13.20 8.49
N LYS A 243 -1.65 14.19 9.34
CA LYS A 243 -1.82 14.03 10.78
C LYS A 243 -3.31 13.96 11.07
N CYS A 244 -3.76 12.78 11.47
CA CYS A 244 -5.19 12.53 11.69
C CYS A 244 -5.71 13.19 12.96
N ASP A 245 -6.96 13.61 12.90
CA ASP A 245 -7.68 14.17 14.03
C ASP A 245 -8.04 13.04 15.01
N ASN A 246 -7.98 13.36 16.30
CA ASN A 246 -8.48 12.50 17.38
C ASN A 246 -9.54 13.30 18.12
N GLU A 247 -10.80 12.85 18.06
CA GLU A 247 -11.92 13.46 18.78
C GLU A 247 -12.24 12.63 20.03
N GLU A 248 -13.13 13.11 20.91
CA GLU A 248 -13.36 12.45 22.22
C GLU A 248 -13.88 10.99 22.11
N ASP A 249 -14.62 10.69 21.04
CA ASP A 249 -15.26 9.38 20.83
C ASP A 249 -14.90 8.71 19.49
N THR A 250 -14.07 9.36 18.67
CA THR A 250 -13.64 8.82 17.37
C THR A 250 -12.14 9.01 17.16
N GLU A 251 -11.51 7.99 16.59
CA GLU A 251 -10.10 8.02 16.24
C GLU A 251 -9.94 7.76 14.74
N PHE A 252 -9.27 8.69 14.04
CA PHE A 252 -8.97 8.53 12.61
C PHE A 252 -7.55 8.03 12.40
N ARG A 253 -7.38 7.06 11.49
CA ARG A 253 -6.09 6.41 11.21
C ARG A 253 -5.87 6.15 9.71
N GLY A 254 -4.67 5.68 9.39
CA GLY A 254 -4.21 5.39 8.03
C GLY A 254 -3.47 6.57 7.39
N ALA A 255 -2.75 6.29 6.30
CA ALA A 255 -1.93 7.29 5.61
C ALA A 255 -2.71 8.54 5.15
N HIS A 256 -4.03 8.39 4.95
CA HIS A 256 -4.94 9.47 4.56
C HIS A 256 -6.06 9.74 5.59
N CYS A 257 -5.97 9.23 6.81
CA CYS A 257 -7.03 9.42 7.84
C CYS A 257 -8.43 8.92 7.42
N GLY A 258 -8.47 7.89 6.56
CA GLY A 258 -9.70 7.29 6.04
C GLY A 258 -10.27 6.18 6.92
N ILE A 259 -9.55 5.75 7.96
CA ILE A 259 -9.99 4.68 8.86
C ILE A 259 -10.60 5.34 10.08
N LEU A 260 -11.92 5.20 10.24
CA LEU A 260 -12.66 5.67 11.41
C LEU A 260 -12.82 4.53 12.41
N LEU A 261 -12.46 4.80 13.67
CA LEU A 261 -12.68 3.89 14.79
C LEU A 261 -13.58 4.56 15.81
N GLU A 262 -14.82 4.09 15.87
CA GLU A 262 -15.78 4.51 16.87
C GLU A 262 -15.52 3.76 18.18
N LYS A 263 -15.51 4.49 19.29
CA LYS A 263 -15.34 3.94 20.64
C LYS A 263 -16.39 2.89 20.98
N GLU A 264 -17.58 2.99 20.39
CA GLU A 264 -18.66 2.02 20.53
C GLU A 264 -18.25 0.61 20.06
N CYS A 265 -17.35 0.56 19.07
CA CYS A 265 -16.84 -0.66 18.46
C CYS A 265 -15.52 -1.11 19.07
N ALA A 266 -15.14 -0.57 20.24
CA ALA A 266 -14.04 -1.10 21.05
C ALA A 266 -14.35 -2.51 21.59
N THR A 267 -15.63 -2.87 21.69
CA THR A 267 -16.07 -4.24 21.96
C THR A 267 -16.94 -4.73 20.82
N LEU A 268 -16.66 -5.94 20.32
CA LEU A 268 -17.45 -6.63 19.32
C LEU A 268 -18.19 -7.79 19.97
N LEU A 269 -19.42 -8.00 19.51
CA LEU A 269 -20.27 -9.12 19.88
C LEU A 269 -20.49 -10.00 18.65
N GLY A 270 -20.14 -11.28 18.76
CA GLY A 270 -20.40 -12.29 17.74
C GLY A 270 -21.78 -12.91 17.93
N GLU A 271 -22.58 -12.94 16.86
CA GLU A 271 -24.01 -13.26 16.96
C GLU A 271 -24.31 -14.71 17.39
N ARG A 272 -23.53 -15.69 16.90
CA ARG A 272 -23.88 -17.12 17.00
C ARG A 272 -23.52 -17.76 18.33
N TYR A 273 -22.37 -17.40 18.87
CA TYR A 273 -21.82 -18.03 20.08
C TYR A 273 -21.79 -17.09 21.28
N ASN A 274 -22.38 -15.89 21.13
CA ASN A 274 -22.29 -14.80 22.10
C ASN A 274 -20.81 -14.49 22.43
N ASP A 275 -19.98 -14.51 21.39
CA ASP A 275 -18.54 -14.25 21.50
C ASP A 275 -18.33 -12.78 21.83
N LYS A 276 -17.43 -12.51 22.77
CA LYS A 276 -17.03 -11.13 23.10
C LYS A 276 -15.58 -10.93 22.70
N TRP A 277 -15.34 -9.87 21.95
CA TRP A 277 -14.00 -9.45 21.56
C TRP A 277 -13.78 -8.01 21.98
N SER A 278 -12.60 -7.70 22.47
CA SER A 278 -12.26 -6.37 22.96
C SER A 278 -10.98 -5.89 22.33
N PHE A 279 -10.98 -4.65 21.89
CA PHE A 279 -9.81 -3.96 21.37
C PHE A 279 -8.72 -3.93 22.44
N VAL A 280 -7.51 -4.32 22.07
CA VAL A 280 -6.33 -4.22 22.93
C VAL A 280 -5.71 -2.86 22.68
N GLY A 281 -5.90 -1.90 23.58
CA GLY A 281 -5.20 -0.61 23.48
C GLY A 281 -3.67 -0.78 23.56
N GLY A 282 -2.92 0.21 23.06
CA GLY A 282 -1.46 0.29 23.20
C GLY A 282 -0.68 -0.04 21.93
N LEU A 283 0.62 -0.32 22.08
CA LEU A 283 1.58 -0.51 20.97
C LEU A 283 1.22 -1.70 20.07
N VAL A 284 0.61 -2.75 20.61
CA VAL A 284 0.22 -3.94 19.83
C VAL A 284 -1.24 -3.89 19.37
N GLY A 285 -1.91 -2.77 19.63
CA GLY A 285 -3.33 -2.61 19.40
C GLY A 285 -3.72 -2.43 17.95
N TYR A 286 -2.77 -2.16 17.05
CA TYR A 286 -3.09 -1.88 15.65
C TYR A 286 -2.23 -2.69 14.69
N GLN A 287 -2.82 -3.11 13.58
CA GLN A 287 -2.14 -3.73 12.45
C GLN A 287 -2.81 -3.24 11.17
N TYR A 288 -2.04 -2.84 10.17
CA TYR A 288 -2.54 -2.17 8.96
C TYR A 288 -3.41 -0.95 9.29
N ASN A 289 -3.00 -0.17 10.29
CA ASN A 289 -3.75 0.97 10.85
C ASN A 289 -5.16 0.61 11.36
N ARG A 290 -5.45 -0.66 11.65
CA ARG A 290 -6.75 -1.16 12.13
C ARG A 290 -6.62 -1.83 13.49
N PRO A 291 -7.67 -1.79 14.32
CA PRO A 291 -7.62 -2.35 15.67
C PRO A 291 -7.41 -3.87 15.63
N VAL A 292 -6.65 -4.35 16.61
CA VAL A 292 -6.54 -5.76 16.97
C VAL A 292 -7.52 -6.04 18.08
N TYR A 293 -8.35 -7.05 17.89
CA TYR A 293 -9.32 -7.48 18.89
C TYR A 293 -8.89 -8.80 19.52
N THR A 294 -8.94 -8.88 20.84
CA THR A 294 -8.71 -10.11 21.58
C THR A 294 -10.01 -10.68 22.09
N PHE A 295 -10.17 -11.99 21.97
CA PHE A 295 -11.33 -12.70 22.51
C PHE A 295 -11.33 -12.61 24.05
N THR A 296 -12.42 -12.12 24.62
CA THR A 296 -12.64 -11.97 26.07
C THR A 296 -13.80 -12.81 26.60
N GLY A 297 -14.43 -13.62 25.74
CA GLY A 297 -15.50 -14.54 26.10
C GLY A 297 -15.01 -15.80 26.83
N ASN A 298 -15.94 -16.74 27.07
CA ASN A 298 -15.59 -18.03 27.66
C ASN A 298 -14.92 -18.93 26.61
N MET A 299 -13.59 -19.06 26.70
CA MET A 299 -12.77 -19.83 25.75
C MET A 299 -13.19 -21.31 25.67
N SER A 300 -13.74 -21.90 26.73
CA SER A 300 -14.22 -23.29 26.70
C SER A 300 -15.38 -23.50 25.73
N HIS A 301 -16.22 -22.48 25.55
CA HIS A 301 -17.33 -22.53 24.60
C HIS A 301 -16.82 -22.34 23.16
N ALA A 302 -15.95 -21.35 22.95
CA ALA A 302 -15.34 -21.10 21.64
C ALA A 302 -14.50 -22.28 21.15
N THR A 303 -13.73 -22.92 22.03
CA THR A 303 -12.91 -24.10 21.70
C THR A 303 -13.76 -25.28 21.26
N ALA A 304 -14.86 -25.57 21.96
CA ALA A 304 -15.80 -26.61 21.55
C ALA A 304 -16.49 -26.31 20.21
N ALA A 305 -16.90 -25.05 20.00
CA ALA A 305 -17.65 -24.64 18.82
C ALA A 305 -16.81 -24.54 17.54
N LEU A 306 -15.57 -24.05 17.66
CA LEU A 306 -14.66 -23.78 16.53
C LEU A 306 -13.61 -24.88 16.33
N GLY A 307 -13.62 -25.93 17.16
CA GLY A 307 -12.61 -26.99 17.12
C GLY A 307 -11.20 -26.50 17.49
N ILE A 308 -11.10 -25.44 18.29
CA ILE A 308 -9.84 -24.89 18.75
C ILE A 308 -9.31 -25.76 19.90
N PRO A 309 -7.99 -26.05 19.97
CA PRO A 309 -7.41 -26.82 21.06
C PRO A 309 -7.72 -26.23 22.45
N ALA A 310 -8.01 -27.10 23.42
CA ALA A 310 -8.38 -26.69 24.78
C ALA A 310 -7.25 -25.98 25.55
N ASP A 311 -5.99 -26.12 25.11
CA ASP A 311 -4.80 -25.45 25.67
C ASP A 311 -4.54 -24.06 25.07
N THR A 312 -5.52 -23.51 24.34
CA THR A 312 -5.46 -22.16 23.78
C THR A 312 -5.44 -21.10 24.88
N ALA A 313 -4.41 -20.26 24.85
CA ALA A 313 -4.23 -19.14 25.78
C ALA A 313 -5.00 -17.89 25.32
N LEU A 314 -4.87 -17.61 24.02
CA LEU A 314 -5.21 -16.32 23.44
C LEU A 314 -5.78 -16.54 22.04
N MET A 315 -6.78 -15.74 21.69
CA MET A 315 -7.29 -15.66 20.33
C MET A 315 -7.39 -14.19 19.94
N ASN A 316 -6.77 -13.83 18.82
CA ASN A 316 -6.74 -12.48 18.29
C ASN A 316 -7.41 -12.46 16.92
N LEU A 317 -8.15 -11.40 16.67
CA LEU A 317 -8.73 -11.04 15.38
C LEU A 317 -7.97 -9.82 14.87
N VAL A 318 -7.27 -10.02 13.76
CA VAL A 318 -6.41 -9.00 13.15
C VAL A 318 -6.73 -8.83 11.69
N PHE A 319 -6.39 -7.68 11.12
CA PHE A 319 -6.51 -7.48 9.67
C PHE A 319 -5.24 -7.99 8.97
N GLY A 320 -5.41 -8.88 7.99
CA GLY A 320 -4.34 -9.48 7.21
C GLY A 320 -3.86 -8.63 6.03
N GLY A 321 -4.64 -7.60 5.66
CA GLY A 321 -4.37 -6.69 4.54
C GLY A 321 -5.53 -6.60 3.54
N ASP A 322 -6.32 -7.67 3.43
CA ASP A 322 -7.57 -7.73 2.66
C ASP A 322 -8.72 -8.43 3.42
N ARG A 323 -8.43 -9.14 4.51
CA ARG A 323 -9.40 -9.92 5.29
C ARG A 323 -9.13 -9.76 6.79
N TRP A 324 -10.14 -9.98 7.62
CA TRP A 324 -9.96 -10.21 9.04
C TRP A 324 -9.65 -11.68 9.30
N ILE A 325 -8.66 -11.94 10.14
CA ILE A 325 -8.14 -13.26 10.45
C ILE A 325 -8.15 -13.44 11.96
N GLY A 326 -8.95 -14.40 12.41
CA GLY A 326 -8.98 -14.88 13.79
C GLY A 326 -8.02 -16.05 13.96
N TYR A 327 -6.95 -15.87 14.71
CA TYR A 327 -5.98 -16.92 15.01
C TYR A 327 -5.83 -17.11 16.50
N TYR A 328 -5.39 -18.31 16.89
CA TYR A 328 -5.18 -18.66 18.30
C TYR A 328 -3.73 -19.03 18.59
N GLN A 329 -3.33 -18.89 19.85
CA GLN A 329 -2.01 -19.26 20.34
C GLN A 329 -2.14 -20.20 21.55
N SER A 330 -1.37 -21.29 21.56
CA SER A 330 -1.30 -22.21 22.71
C SER A 330 -0.46 -21.59 23.83
N LEU A 331 -0.81 -21.89 25.08
CA LEU A 331 -0.09 -21.46 26.29
C LEU A 331 1.42 -21.78 26.22
N ARG A 332 1.80 -22.88 25.57
CA ARG A 332 3.19 -23.36 25.51
C ARG A 332 4.13 -22.46 24.72
N VAL A 333 3.61 -21.72 23.74
CA VAL A 333 4.43 -20.81 22.91
C VAL A 333 4.78 -19.54 23.71
N SER A 334 3.87 -19.12 24.60
CA SER A 334 4.05 -17.94 25.43
C SER A 334 5.18 -18.11 26.46
N GLU A 335 5.36 -19.30 27.03
CA GLU A 335 6.31 -19.54 28.14
C GLU A 335 7.80 -19.33 27.76
N ASN A 336 8.14 -19.37 26.48
CA ASN A 336 9.52 -19.26 26.00
C ASN A 336 9.84 -17.92 25.29
N THR A 337 8.86 -17.04 25.12
CA THR A 337 9.05 -15.77 24.40
C THR A 337 9.28 -14.65 25.41
N THR A 338 10.35 -13.87 25.25
CA THR A 338 10.58 -12.71 26.11
C THR A 338 9.58 -11.59 25.79
N ASP A 339 9.31 -10.70 26.75
CA ASP A 339 8.43 -9.55 26.49
C ASP A 339 8.94 -8.66 25.35
N GLU A 340 10.27 -8.52 25.23
CA GLU A 340 10.91 -7.76 24.15
C GLU A 340 10.68 -8.43 22.78
N ASP A 341 10.87 -9.75 22.69
CA ASP A 341 10.60 -10.51 21.46
C ASP A 341 9.11 -10.45 21.06
N ALA A 342 8.21 -10.48 22.05
CA ALA A 342 6.78 -10.39 21.82
C ALA A 342 6.38 -8.99 21.30
N ILE A 343 6.96 -7.93 21.86
CA ILE A 343 6.75 -6.55 21.39
C ILE A 343 7.31 -6.40 19.98
N LEU A 344 8.54 -6.84 19.71
CA LEU A 344 9.15 -6.77 18.40
C LEU A 344 8.33 -7.54 17.36
N TYR A 345 7.90 -8.76 17.69
CA TYR A 345 7.02 -9.55 16.82
C TYR A 345 5.72 -8.83 16.48
N ALA A 346 5.14 -8.10 17.43
CA ALA A 346 3.91 -7.35 17.21
C ALA A 346 4.13 -6.07 16.38
N LEU A 347 5.24 -5.36 16.59
CA LEU A 347 5.60 -4.15 15.83
C LEU A 347 5.99 -4.49 14.38
N ASP A 348 6.77 -5.54 14.19
CA ASP A 348 7.22 -6.06 12.90
C ASP A 348 6.20 -7.02 12.26
N TYR A 349 4.98 -7.08 12.79
CA TYR A 349 3.97 -7.97 12.29
C TYR A 349 3.75 -7.79 10.78
N HIS A 350 3.83 -8.92 10.07
CA HIS A 350 3.53 -9.02 8.65
C HIS A 350 2.78 -10.32 8.40
N ALA A 351 1.55 -10.23 7.88
CA ALA A 351 0.63 -11.37 7.83
C ALA A 351 1.21 -12.59 7.09
N PHE A 352 2.04 -12.38 6.07
CA PHE A 352 2.73 -13.48 5.38
C PHE A 352 3.85 -14.15 6.22
N TRP A 353 4.60 -13.38 7.00
CA TRP A 353 5.78 -13.86 7.75
C TRP A 353 5.44 -14.35 9.15
N SER A 354 4.27 -14.00 9.66
CA SER A 354 3.71 -14.54 10.89
C SER A 354 3.34 -16.00 10.69
N TYR A 355 4.37 -16.86 10.68
CA TYR A 355 4.36 -18.32 10.60
C TYR A 355 3.25 -18.99 11.41
N ASN A 356 2.85 -18.34 12.51
CA ASN A 356 1.78 -18.75 13.39
C ASN A 356 0.47 -19.08 12.66
N TYR A 357 0.17 -18.47 11.51
CA TYR A 357 -1.09 -18.75 10.79
C TYR A 357 -1.22 -20.16 10.23
N HIS A 358 -0.11 -20.85 9.97
CA HIS A 358 -0.13 -22.21 9.43
C HIS A 358 -0.61 -23.21 10.48
N GLY A 359 -1.92 -23.40 10.55
CA GLY A 359 -2.53 -24.31 11.52
C GLY A 359 -3.49 -23.63 12.46
N THR A 360 -3.24 -22.37 12.83
CA THR A 360 -3.94 -21.69 13.93
C THR A 360 -5.04 -20.71 13.51
N ILE A 361 -5.21 -20.46 12.21
CA ILE A 361 -6.38 -19.71 11.74
C ILE A 361 -7.63 -20.51 12.09
N ALA A 362 -8.50 -19.91 12.90
CA ALA A 362 -9.78 -20.47 13.30
C ALA A 362 -10.96 -19.72 12.67
N ILE A 363 -10.80 -18.44 12.33
CA ILE A 363 -11.83 -17.63 11.67
C ILE A 363 -11.19 -16.81 10.55
N VAL A 364 -11.89 -16.64 9.44
CA VAL A 364 -11.51 -15.73 8.36
C VAL A 364 -12.75 -14.99 7.84
N SER A 365 -12.59 -13.73 7.47
CA SER A 365 -13.67 -12.95 6.85
C SER A 365 -13.68 -13.08 5.34
N ASP A 366 -14.78 -12.66 4.71
CA ASP A 366 -14.75 -12.26 3.30
C ASP A 366 -13.77 -11.08 3.08
N PRO A 367 -13.24 -10.91 1.85
CA PRO A 367 -12.40 -9.76 1.53
C PRO A 367 -13.13 -8.46 1.83
N THR A 368 -12.44 -7.52 2.47
CA THR A 368 -13.03 -6.27 2.91
C THR A 368 -11.98 -5.17 3.04
N THR A 369 -12.41 -3.94 2.79
CA THR A 369 -11.68 -2.72 3.13
C THR A 369 -12.26 -2.03 4.36
N ASN A 370 -13.22 -2.64 5.07
CA ASN A 370 -13.90 -2.00 6.20
C ASN A 370 -12.99 -1.94 7.42
N ALA A 371 -12.77 -0.74 7.95
CA ALA A 371 -11.88 -0.42 9.09
C ALA A 371 -12.06 -1.33 10.32
N ILE A 372 -13.28 -1.83 10.53
CA ILE A 372 -13.68 -2.75 11.60
C ILE A 372 -14.41 -3.97 10.98
N PRO A 373 -14.46 -5.12 11.67
CA PRO A 373 -15.05 -6.34 11.13
C PRO A 373 -16.59 -6.37 11.17
N VAL A 374 -17.22 -5.27 11.61
CA VAL A 374 -18.68 -5.14 11.70
C VAL A 374 -19.30 -5.09 10.31
N GLY A 375 -20.39 -5.83 10.11
CA GLY A 375 -21.03 -5.98 8.80
C GLY A 375 -20.23 -6.81 7.80
N VAL A 376 -19.10 -7.42 8.22
CA VAL A 376 -18.29 -8.31 7.38
C VAL A 376 -18.63 -9.75 7.70
N ASP A 377 -18.85 -10.53 6.65
CA ASP A 377 -19.12 -11.96 6.76
C ASP A 377 -17.89 -12.72 7.25
N MET A 378 -18.11 -13.66 8.19
CA MET A 378 -17.06 -14.44 8.85
C MET A 378 -17.34 -15.92 8.73
N TYR A 379 -16.27 -16.70 8.63
CA TYR A 379 -16.30 -18.14 8.47
C TYR A 379 -15.35 -18.79 9.47
N ALA A 380 -15.82 -19.81 10.17
CA ALA A 380 -14.94 -20.71 10.90
C ALA A 380 -14.16 -21.57 9.91
N VAL A 381 -12.87 -21.75 10.19
CA VAL A 381 -12.00 -22.63 9.43
C VAL A 381 -12.11 -24.05 9.98
N GLY A 382 -12.72 -24.93 9.19
CA GLY A 382 -12.93 -26.34 9.49
C GLY A 382 -11.79 -27.22 8.99
N ARG A 383 -12.16 -28.32 8.32
CA ARG A 383 -11.18 -29.32 7.85
C ARG A 383 -10.23 -28.72 6.82
N LYS A 384 -8.96 -29.15 6.86
CA LYS A 384 -7.94 -28.80 5.88
C LYS A 384 -7.71 -29.96 4.92
N GLY A 385 -7.27 -29.66 3.70
CA GLY A 385 -6.93 -30.66 2.70
C GLY A 385 -7.01 -30.12 1.28
N LYS A 386 -6.46 -30.87 0.32
CA LYS A 386 -6.37 -30.47 -1.10
C LYS A 386 -7.73 -30.24 -1.79
N GLN A 387 -8.81 -30.67 -1.17
CA GLN A 387 -10.18 -30.48 -1.68
C GLN A 387 -10.76 -29.10 -1.34
N PHE A 388 -10.15 -28.40 -0.38
CA PHE A 388 -10.57 -27.07 0.05
C PHE A 388 -9.60 -26.02 -0.46
N GLY A 389 -10.04 -24.77 -0.41
CA GLY A 389 -9.17 -23.64 -0.68
C GLY A 389 -8.06 -23.48 0.37
N PRO A 390 -7.23 -22.44 0.21
CA PRO A 390 -6.06 -22.19 1.05
C PRO A 390 -6.40 -22.15 2.54
N TYR A 391 -7.52 -21.54 2.91
CA TYR A 391 -7.96 -21.44 4.30
C TYR A 391 -8.66 -22.71 4.85
N GLY A 392 -8.88 -23.74 4.05
CA GLY A 392 -9.64 -24.94 4.44
C GLY A 392 -11.15 -24.81 4.18
N GLU A 393 -11.92 -25.70 4.82
CA GLU A 393 -13.39 -25.68 4.80
C GLU A 393 -13.91 -24.41 5.49
N LEU A 394 -14.68 -23.59 4.78
CA LEU A 394 -15.25 -22.36 5.34
C LEU A 394 -16.69 -22.62 5.81
N ILE A 395 -16.92 -22.50 7.12
CA ILE A 395 -18.22 -22.73 7.75
C ILE A 395 -18.80 -21.37 8.17
N PRO A 396 -19.91 -20.91 7.58
CA PRO A 396 -20.46 -19.57 7.86
C PRO A 396 -20.85 -19.42 9.33
N LEU A 397 -20.47 -18.30 9.93
CA LEU A 397 -20.73 -17.98 11.34
C LEU A 397 -22.03 -17.21 11.57
N GLN A 398 -22.62 -16.63 10.54
CA GLN A 398 -23.85 -15.85 10.61
C GLN A 398 -25.04 -16.71 11.04
N LEU A 399 -25.99 -16.11 11.77
CA LEU A 399 -27.24 -16.79 12.06
C LEU A 399 -28.05 -17.02 10.77
N TYR A 400 -28.75 -18.16 10.73
CA TYR A 400 -29.62 -18.56 9.62
C TYR A 400 -28.95 -18.62 8.24
N ASN A 401 -27.62 -18.69 8.18
CA ASN A 401 -26.86 -18.74 6.93
C ASN A 401 -27.14 -17.53 6.01
N GLN A 402 -27.37 -16.35 6.60
CA GLN A 402 -27.59 -15.11 5.87
C GLN A 402 -26.26 -14.45 5.51
N THR A 403 -25.93 -14.41 4.21
CA THR A 403 -24.77 -13.70 3.68
C THR A 403 -25.05 -12.20 3.56
N GLY A 404 -24.02 -11.37 3.74
CA GLY A 404 -24.02 -9.92 3.56
C GLY A 404 -24.45 -9.12 4.78
N ARG A 405 -24.85 -9.78 5.88
CA ARG A 405 -25.22 -9.12 7.14
C ARG A 405 -24.02 -8.89 8.05
N GLY A 406 -22.98 -9.70 7.89
CA GLY A 406 -21.83 -9.76 8.78
C GLY A 406 -22.08 -10.56 10.05
N TYR A 407 -20.98 -10.86 10.76
CA TYR A 407 -21.01 -11.65 12.00
C TYR A 407 -20.98 -10.81 13.27
N PHE A 408 -20.25 -9.69 13.24
CA PHE A 408 -20.01 -8.85 14.41
C PHE A 408 -20.93 -7.63 14.45
N SER A 409 -21.34 -7.24 15.67
CA SER A 409 -21.94 -5.95 15.99
C SER A 409 -21.14 -5.23 17.09
N CYS A 410 -21.23 -3.89 17.14
CA CYS A 410 -20.62 -3.11 18.23
C CYS A 410 -21.37 -3.30 19.55
N GLY A 411 -20.66 -3.28 20.68
CA GLY A 411 -21.17 -3.69 21.99
C GLY A 411 -22.09 -2.70 22.73
N TRP A 412 -22.54 -1.62 22.07
CA TRP A 412 -23.17 -0.47 22.72
C TRP A 412 -24.51 -0.76 23.40
N HIS A 413 -25.20 -1.84 23.03
CA HIS A 413 -26.52 -2.17 23.59
C HIS A 413 -26.52 -2.65 25.05
N LEU A 414 -25.36 -2.88 25.68
CA LEU A 414 -25.33 -3.46 27.04
C LEU A 414 -25.20 -2.43 28.17
N GLN A 415 -24.87 -1.16 27.91
CA GLN A 415 -24.62 -0.19 28.99
C GLN A 415 -25.81 0.73 29.31
N SER A 416 -26.80 0.87 28.43
CA SER A 416 -27.89 1.86 28.62
C SER A 416 -29.24 1.29 29.11
N GLY A 417 -29.35 -0.03 29.37
CA GLY A 417 -30.68 -0.65 29.56
C GLY A 417 -30.85 -1.71 30.65
N SER A 418 -29.91 -1.92 31.59
CA SER A 418 -30.02 -3.02 32.57
C SER A 418 -30.45 -2.65 34.00
N GLU A 419 -30.83 -1.39 34.28
CA GLU A 419 -31.28 -1.01 35.65
C GLU A 419 -32.81 -1.07 35.88
N ASP A 420 -33.67 -1.19 34.87
CA ASP A 420 -35.14 -1.01 35.08
C ASP A 420 -36.07 -2.16 34.65
N LEU A 421 -35.56 -3.35 34.32
CA LEU A 421 -36.42 -4.53 34.14
C LEU A 421 -36.27 -5.49 35.32
N GLN A 422 -36.92 -5.15 36.43
CA GLN A 422 -37.27 -6.13 37.45
C GLN A 422 -38.28 -7.13 36.86
N PRO A 423 -38.06 -8.45 37.00
CA PRO A 423 -39.06 -9.43 36.62
C PRO A 423 -40.24 -9.35 37.61
N GLU A 424 -41.45 -9.10 37.09
CA GLU A 424 -42.71 -9.40 37.79
C GLU A 424 -42.99 -10.91 37.83
#